data_AF-A0AA43DP48-F1
#
_entry.id   AF-A0AA43DP48-F1
#
_cell.length_a   1.000
_cell.length_b   1.000
_cell.length_c   1.000
_cell.angle_alpha   90.00
_cell.angle_beta   90.00
_cell.angle_gamma   90.00
#
_symmetry.space_group_name_H-M   'P 1'
#
loop_
_entity.id
_entity.type
_entity.pdbx_description
1 polymer ?
#
loop_
_entity_poly.entity_id
_entity_poly.type
_entity_poly.pdbx_seq_one_letter_code
_entity_poly.pdbx_strand_id
1 'polypeptide(L)'
;MLVETEALSIDAIHLELSEYRYCTVFVVEGEDLDQAALETTLETMGDSLLVVGDESALKVHVHTDDPGAALSAATLLGVVDGVEIANMHLQTAQREGRLLESAGVPLPTLETGLVAVCPGRGNRRLFESLGATRVIEGGQSMNPSAAEIIAAIDAVPSAEVIVLPNNSNVILTAEQAALHTSKAVRVVPSRSVQAGFAAMVRFVSTNAPDQNEQDMLGVLASIATGEITVASRDVELDGVRIQKGDFLGLVDETAVAAAPDMTGVVEDVIARVLEGERSWLAILTGEGAPPLEGLVAAIERAHPGTDIEVHDGGQPHYPLLFVAE
;
A
#
# COMPACT_ATOMS: atom_id res chain seq x y z
N MET A 1 -10.35 19.43 -46.09
CA MET A 1 -11.21 19.16 -44.93
C MET A 1 -10.27 18.59 -43.87
N LEU A 2 -9.76 19.47 -43.01
CA LEU A 2 -8.92 19.12 -41.88
C LEU A 2 -9.84 18.48 -40.83
N VAL A 3 -9.50 17.29 -40.36
CA VAL A 3 -10.12 16.70 -39.17
C VAL A 3 -8.97 16.44 -38.20
N GLU A 4 -9.17 16.95 -37.00
CA GLU A 4 -8.21 17.15 -35.93
C GLU A 4 -7.65 15.84 -35.40
N THR A 5 -6.34 15.82 -35.18
CA THR A 5 -5.67 14.90 -34.27
C THR A 5 -6.07 15.30 -32.85
N GLU A 6 -7.04 14.58 -32.27
CA GLU A 6 -7.29 14.63 -30.83
C GLU A 6 -6.03 14.13 -30.10
N ALA A 7 -5.45 15.00 -29.28
CA ALA A 7 -4.36 14.64 -28.39
C ALA A 7 -4.90 13.69 -27.33
N LEU A 8 -4.41 12.44 -27.36
CA LEU A 8 -4.56 11.49 -26.26
C LEU A 8 -4.06 12.15 -24.97
N SER A 9 -4.95 12.35 -24.00
CA SER A 9 -4.62 12.92 -22.71
C SER A 9 -3.78 11.93 -21.90
N ILE A 10 -2.83 12.47 -21.12
CA ILE A 10 -1.93 11.74 -20.23
C ILE A 10 -2.69 10.85 -19.22
N ASP A 11 -3.97 11.17 -18.96
CA ASP A 11 -4.90 10.37 -18.15
C ASP A 11 -5.18 8.94 -18.69
N ALA A 12 -4.86 8.66 -19.96
CA ALA A 12 -5.04 7.34 -20.55
C ALA A 12 -3.95 6.32 -20.18
N ILE A 13 -2.83 6.75 -19.58
CA ILE A 13 -1.66 5.89 -19.32
C ILE A 13 -1.79 5.11 -17.99
N HIS A 14 -2.74 5.45 -17.11
CA HIS A 14 -2.96 4.74 -15.82
C HIS A 14 -4.27 3.96 -15.74
N LEU A 15 -4.93 3.76 -16.88
CA LEU A 15 -6.17 2.97 -17.00
C LEU A 15 -5.96 1.59 -17.62
N GLU A 16 -4.74 1.23 -18.03
CA GLU A 16 -4.50 -0.09 -18.60
C GLU A 16 -4.41 -1.13 -17.48
N LEU A 17 -5.30 -2.12 -17.54
CA LEU A 17 -4.99 -3.47 -17.07
C LEU A 17 -3.58 -3.77 -17.59
N SER A 18 -2.62 -4.00 -16.69
CA SER A 18 -1.23 -4.29 -17.05
C SER A 18 -1.17 -5.18 -18.30
N GLU A 19 -0.35 -4.80 -19.28
CA GLU A 19 -0.13 -5.57 -20.50
C GLU A 19 0.32 -7.00 -20.19
N TYR A 20 1.00 -7.15 -19.05
CA TYR A 20 1.66 -8.37 -18.63
C TYR A 20 0.71 -9.36 -17.96
N ARG A 21 0.96 -10.65 -18.21
CA ARG A 21 0.08 -11.73 -17.75
C ARG A 21 0.26 -12.08 -16.27
N TYR A 22 1.47 -11.95 -15.73
CA TYR A 22 1.79 -12.45 -14.39
C TYR A 22 2.15 -11.32 -13.44
N CYS A 23 1.50 -11.32 -12.27
CA CYS A 23 2.00 -10.63 -11.11
C CYS A 23 2.97 -11.57 -10.39
N THR A 24 4.21 -11.10 -10.19
CA THR A 24 5.29 -11.85 -9.55
C THR A 24 5.70 -11.10 -8.30
N VAL A 25 5.48 -11.71 -7.13
CA VAL A 25 5.89 -11.20 -5.83
C VAL A 25 6.93 -12.15 -5.23
N PHE A 26 8.00 -11.61 -4.66
CA PHE A 26 9.00 -12.41 -3.96
C PHE A 26 9.78 -11.54 -2.99
N VAL A 27 10.50 -12.17 -2.06
CA VAL A 27 11.44 -11.52 -1.16
C VAL A 27 12.86 -11.92 -1.57
N VAL A 28 13.79 -10.96 -1.51
CA VAL A 28 15.21 -11.17 -1.68
C VAL A 28 15.87 -10.88 -0.33
N GLU A 29 16.45 -11.88 0.29
CA GLU A 29 17.21 -11.75 1.54
C GLU A 29 18.71 -11.76 1.26
N GLY A 30 19.48 -10.94 1.98
CA GLY A 30 20.92 -10.83 1.79
C GLY A 30 21.62 -9.91 2.79
N GLU A 31 22.87 -9.59 2.48
CA GLU A 31 23.65 -8.55 3.17
C GLU A 31 24.02 -7.50 2.12
N ASP A 32 23.90 -6.21 2.46
CA ASP A 32 24.21 -5.07 1.58
C ASP A 32 23.45 -5.11 0.23
N LEU A 33 22.15 -5.43 0.24
CA LEU A 33 21.32 -5.48 -0.97
C LEU A 33 21.24 -4.12 -1.66
N ASP A 34 21.55 -4.09 -2.96
CA ASP A 34 21.44 -2.90 -3.81
C ASP A 34 20.04 -2.82 -4.44
N GLN A 35 19.13 -2.16 -3.73
CA GLN A 35 17.75 -1.92 -4.16
C GLN A 35 17.70 -1.22 -5.53
N ALA A 36 18.46 -0.13 -5.71
CA ALA A 36 18.46 0.67 -6.93
C ALA A 36 18.92 -0.14 -8.16
N ALA A 37 19.92 -1.02 -8.00
CA ALA A 37 20.35 -1.91 -9.06
C ALA A 37 19.29 -2.97 -9.43
N LEU A 38 18.58 -3.49 -8.42
CA LEU A 38 17.47 -4.42 -8.64
C LEU A 38 16.32 -3.74 -9.36
N GLU A 39 15.93 -2.54 -8.91
CA GLU A 39 14.88 -1.72 -9.53
C GLU A 39 15.20 -1.45 -10.99
N THR A 40 16.36 -0.87 -11.28
CA THR A 40 16.82 -0.55 -12.65
C THR A 40 16.75 -1.79 -13.55
N THR A 41 17.06 -2.98 -13.01
CA THR A 41 17.01 -4.22 -13.77
C THR A 41 15.56 -4.63 -14.05
N LEU A 42 14.70 -4.63 -13.04
CA LEU A 42 13.32 -5.10 -13.12
C LEU A 42 12.39 -4.13 -13.87
N GLU A 43 12.67 -2.83 -13.87
CA GLU A 43 11.95 -1.83 -14.66
C GLU A 43 11.97 -2.16 -16.15
N THR A 44 13.04 -2.81 -16.63
CA THR A 44 13.16 -3.24 -18.03
C THR A 44 12.36 -4.50 -18.35
N MET A 45 11.81 -5.18 -17.33
CA MET A 45 11.20 -6.50 -17.43
C MET A 45 9.67 -6.48 -17.27
N GLY A 46 9.08 -5.33 -16.95
CA GLY A 46 7.68 -5.27 -16.55
C GLY A 46 7.11 -3.87 -16.34
N ASP A 47 5.90 -3.82 -15.80
CA ASP A 47 5.28 -2.61 -15.26
C ASP A 47 4.94 -2.78 -13.78
N SER A 48 4.42 -1.71 -13.17
CA SER A 48 3.95 -1.69 -11.77
C SER A 48 4.99 -2.23 -10.79
N LEU A 49 6.26 -1.92 -11.04
CA LEU A 49 7.37 -2.35 -10.19
C LEU A 49 7.26 -1.67 -8.84
N LEU A 50 7.43 -2.48 -7.80
CA LEU A 50 7.59 -2.07 -6.43
C LEU A 50 8.73 -2.90 -5.85
N VAL A 51 9.78 -2.24 -5.37
CA VAL A 51 10.83 -2.88 -4.59
C VAL A 51 10.90 -2.11 -3.30
N VAL A 52 10.54 -2.76 -2.19
CA VAL A 52 10.50 -2.10 -0.88
C VAL A 52 11.24 -2.94 0.11
N GLY A 53 12.06 -2.31 0.95
CA GLY A 53 12.70 -2.95 2.07
C GLY A 53 13.95 -2.20 2.49
N ASP A 54 14.95 -2.95 2.89
CA ASP A 54 16.25 -2.43 3.33
C ASP A 54 17.39 -3.33 2.81
N GLU A 55 18.61 -3.01 3.22
CA GLU A 55 19.83 -3.72 2.83
C GLU A 55 19.85 -5.21 3.22
N SER A 56 18.96 -5.66 4.11
CA SER A 56 18.86 -7.04 4.57
C SER A 56 17.75 -7.86 3.89
N ALA A 57 16.64 -7.19 3.51
CA ALA A 57 15.54 -7.84 2.82
C ALA A 57 14.75 -6.86 1.93
N LEU A 58 14.58 -7.23 0.66
CA LEU A 58 13.79 -6.48 -0.33
C LEU A 58 12.58 -7.31 -0.77
N LYS A 59 11.37 -6.80 -0.59
CA LYS A 59 10.17 -7.35 -1.20
C LYS A 59 9.96 -6.72 -2.57
N VAL A 60 9.86 -7.57 -3.57
CA VAL A 60 9.64 -7.19 -4.96
C VAL A 60 8.22 -7.57 -5.36
N HIS A 61 7.55 -6.66 -6.06
CA HIS A 61 6.35 -6.91 -6.84
C HIS A 61 6.57 -6.36 -8.25
N VAL A 62 6.37 -7.18 -9.27
CA VAL A 62 6.46 -6.75 -10.68
C VAL A 62 5.44 -7.48 -11.53
N HIS A 63 4.81 -6.76 -12.46
CA HIS A 63 4.01 -7.39 -13.50
C HIS A 63 4.88 -7.68 -14.71
N THR A 64 5.00 -8.95 -15.09
CA THR A 64 5.87 -9.40 -16.18
C THR A 64 5.28 -10.61 -16.91
N ASP A 65 5.70 -10.82 -18.15
CA ASP A 65 5.39 -12.05 -18.90
C ASP A 65 6.40 -13.17 -18.63
N ASP A 66 7.56 -12.85 -18.04
CA ASP A 66 8.61 -13.81 -17.70
C ASP A 66 9.02 -13.70 -16.22
N PRO A 67 8.23 -14.28 -15.29
CA PRO A 67 8.58 -14.36 -13.87
C PRO A 67 9.95 -15.02 -13.64
N GLY A 68 10.37 -15.94 -14.51
CA GLY A 68 11.65 -16.63 -14.40
C GLY A 68 12.84 -15.70 -14.58
N ALA A 69 12.73 -14.74 -15.50
CA ALA A 69 13.75 -13.71 -15.70
C ALA A 69 13.87 -12.78 -14.48
N ALA A 70 12.74 -12.33 -13.92
CA ALA A 70 12.72 -11.49 -12.72
C ALA A 70 13.37 -12.21 -11.51
N LEU A 71 12.99 -13.48 -11.27
CA LEU A 71 13.59 -14.29 -10.20
C LEU A 71 15.08 -14.54 -10.45
N SER A 72 15.48 -14.81 -11.70
CA SER A 72 16.89 -15.03 -12.03
C SER A 72 17.74 -13.77 -11.77
N ALA A 73 17.22 -12.59 -12.10
CA ALA A 73 17.88 -11.31 -11.80
C ALA A 73 18.06 -11.13 -10.29
N ALA A 74 17.02 -11.42 -9.50
CA ALA A 74 17.05 -11.32 -8.04
C ALA A 74 18.06 -12.29 -7.39
N THR A 75 18.20 -13.53 -7.91
CA THR A 75 19.17 -14.50 -7.39
C THR A 75 20.63 -14.09 -7.56
N LEU A 76 20.93 -13.06 -8.37
CA LEU A 76 22.28 -12.50 -8.49
C LEU A 76 22.65 -11.60 -7.32
N LEU A 77 21.65 -11.06 -6.60
CA LEU A 77 21.84 -10.15 -5.47
C LEU A 77 21.71 -10.85 -4.12
N GLY A 78 20.79 -11.81 -4.00
CA GLY A 78 20.52 -12.48 -2.73
C GLY A 78 19.79 -13.81 -2.87
N VAL A 79 19.30 -14.30 -1.74
CA VAL A 79 18.47 -15.52 -1.65
C VAL A 79 17.03 -15.13 -1.90
N VAL A 80 16.40 -15.75 -2.89
CA VAL A 80 14.99 -15.51 -3.19
C VAL A 80 14.11 -16.46 -2.39
N ASP A 81 13.14 -15.90 -1.68
CA ASP A 81 12.12 -16.64 -0.93
C ASP A 81 10.71 -16.05 -1.13
N GLY A 82 9.69 -16.72 -0.63
CA GLY A 82 8.31 -16.22 -0.63
C GLY A 82 7.74 -15.96 -2.02
N VAL A 83 8.14 -16.77 -3.02
CA VAL A 83 7.77 -16.56 -4.42
C VAL A 83 6.29 -16.85 -4.66
N GLU A 84 5.56 -15.83 -5.08
CA GLU A 84 4.16 -15.90 -5.51
C GLU A 84 4.05 -15.45 -6.97
N ILE A 85 3.51 -16.32 -7.83
CA ILE A 85 3.25 -15.99 -9.23
C ILE A 85 1.76 -16.16 -9.51
N ALA A 86 1.07 -15.05 -9.74
CA ALA A 86 -0.36 -15.00 -10.01
C ALA A 86 -0.63 -14.61 -11.46
N ASN A 87 -1.40 -15.44 -12.19
CA ASN A 87 -1.90 -15.07 -13.51
C ASN A 87 -3.06 -14.07 -13.36
N MET A 88 -2.81 -12.81 -13.71
CA MET A 88 -3.78 -11.72 -13.52
C MET A 88 -5.00 -11.86 -14.42
N HIS A 89 -4.84 -12.40 -15.64
CA HIS A 89 -5.95 -12.61 -16.56
C HIS A 89 -6.93 -13.68 -16.05
N LEU A 90 -6.41 -14.73 -15.40
CA LEU A 90 -7.25 -15.74 -14.73
C LEU A 90 -7.93 -15.16 -13.49
N GLN A 91 -7.25 -14.31 -12.71
CA GLN A 91 -7.87 -13.63 -11.57
C GLN A 91 -9.02 -12.72 -12.00
N THR A 92 -8.86 -11.92 -13.05
CA THR A 92 -9.92 -11.05 -13.58
C THR A 92 -11.11 -11.86 -14.10
N ALA A 93 -10.84 -12.91 -14.89
CA ALA A 93 -11.89 -13.81 -15.37
C ALA A 93 -12.60 -14.59 -14.25
N GLN A 94 -11.92 -14.90 -13.14
CA GLN A 94 -12.53 -15.51 -11.95
C GLN A 94 -13.30 -14.50 -11.10
N ARG A 95 -12.87 -13.23 -11.04
CA ARG A 95 -13.61 -12.13 -10.38
C ARG A 95 -14.91 -11.83 -11.13
N GLU A 96 -14.89 -11.83 -12.46
CA GLU A 96 -16.09 -11.64 -13.31
C GLU A 96 -16.95 -12.91 -13.45
N GLY A 97 -16.31 -14.10 -13.44
CA GLY A 97 -16.95 -15.40 -13.63
C GLY A 97 -17.60 -16.01 -12.38
N ARG A 98 -17.51 -15.36 -11.20
CA ARG A 98 -18.14 -15.81 -9.93
C ARG A 98 -19.68 -15.77 -9.90
N LEU A 99 -20.33 -15.67 -11.07
CA LEU A 99 -21.73 -16.08 -11.25
C LEU A 99 -21.89 -17.58 -11.54
N LEU A 100 -20.81 -18.34 -11.80
CA LEU A 100 -20.88 -19.77 -12.09
C LEU A 100 -19.73 -20.51 -11.40
N GLU A 101 -20.07 -21.40 -10.48
CA GLU A 101 -19.16 -22.26 -9.74
C GLU A 101 -18.24 -23.12 -10.65
N SER A 102 -17.10 -23.49 -10.07
CA SER A 102 -16.22 -24.62 -10.40
C SER A 102 -15.23 -24.49 -11.58
N ALA A 103 -13.96 -24.23 -11.24
CA ALA A 103 -12.82 -24.82 -11.94
C ALA A 103 -11.72 -25.09 -10.90
N GLY A 104 -11.50 -26.37 -10.58
CA GLY A 104 -10.54 -26.85 -9.58
C GLY A 104 -9.08 -26.66 -10.00
N VAL A 105 -8.63 -25.41 -10.05
CA VAL A 105 -7.21 -25.07 -10.00
C VAL A 105 -6.82 -25.09 -8.51
N PRO A 106 -5.77 -25.84 -8.09
CA PRO A 106 -5.26 -25.75 -6.74
C PRO A 106 -4.87 -24.28 -6.48
N LEU A 107 -5.56 -23.65 -5.53
CA LEU A 107 -5.12 -22.37 -5.01
C LEU A 107 -3.74 -22.59 -4.35
N PRO A 108 -2.80 -21.62 -4.44
CA PRO A 108 -1.61 -21.64 -3.59
C PRO A 108 -2.07 -21.91 -2.14
N THR A 109 -1.41 -22.82 -1.44
CA THR A 109 -1.69 -23.07 -0.03
C THR A 109 -1.24 -21.87 0.77
N LEU A 110 -2.17 -20.93 1.01
CA LEU A 110 -1.95 -19.81 1.92
C LEU A 110 -1.77 -20.38 3.32
N GLU A 111 -0.59 -20.22 3.90
CA GLU A 111 -0.43 -20.48 5.35
C GLU A 111 -1.20 -19.42 6.12
N THR A 112 -1.05 -18.16 5.71
CA THR A 112 -1.75 -17.02 6.31
C THR A 112 -2.53 -16.27 5.23
N GLY A 113 -3.82 -16.02 5.45
CA GLY A 113 -4.60 -15.10 4.64
C GLY A 113 -4.65 -13.70 5.27
N LEU A 114 -5.02 -12.69 4.49
CA LEU A 114 -5.09 -11.31 4.98
C LEU A 114 -6.36 -10.58 4.54
N VAL A 115 -6.99 -9.90 5.48
CA VAL A 115 -8.11 -8.98 5.25
C VAL A 115 -7.67 -7.56 5.59
N ALA A 116 -7.76 -6.64 4.62
CA ALA A 116 -7.48 -5.22 4.86
C ALA A 116 -8.75 -4.38 4.70
N VAL A 117 -8.84 -3.31 5.48
CA VAL A 117 -9.89 -2.28 5.36
C VAL A 117 -9.25 -1.07 4.69
N CYS A 118 -9.67 -0.69 3.48
CA CYS A 118 -9.06 0.46 2.80
C CYS A 118 -10.11 1.34 2.11
N PRO A 119 -10.04 2.67 2.28
CA PRO A 119 -10.71 3.62 1.40
C PRO A 119 -9.98 3.70 0.06
N GLY A 120 -10.74 3.94 -1.01
CA GLY A 120 -10.19 4.23 -2.34
C GLY A 120 -9.92 2.99 -3.17
N ARG A 121 -10.23 3.09 -4.46
CA ARG A 121 -10.03 1.98 -5.42
C ARG A 121 -8.55 1.72 -5.70
N GLY A 122 -7.72 2.75 -5.64
CA GLY A 122 -6.26 2.66 -5.77
C GLY A 122 -5.64 1.82 -4.65
N ASN A 123 -5.91 2.18 -3.40
CA ASN A 123 -5.44 1.43 -2.23
C ASN A 123 -5.96 -0.01 -2.22
N ARG A 124 -7.21 -0.25 -2.65
CA ARG A 124 -7.71 -1.62 -2.84
C ARG A 124 -6.82 -2.43 -3.78
N ARG A 125 -6.50 -1.87 -4.95
CA ARG A 125 -5.63 -2.54 -5.93
C ARG A 125 -4.23 -2.77 -5.36
N LEU A 126 -3.66 -1.77 -4.70
CA LEU A 126 -2.34 -1.82 -4.07
C LEU A 126 -2.24 -2.92 -3.00
N PHE A 127 -3.23 -3.00 -2.10
CA PHE A 127 -3.23 -4.05 -1.07
C PHE A 127 -3.44 -5.44 -1.68
N GLU A 128 -4.34 -5.58 -2.66
CA GLU A 128 -4.55 -6.84 -3.38
C GLU A 128 -3.29 -7.28 -4.14
N SER A 129 -2.52 -6.34 -4.70
CA SER A 129 -1.28 -6.61 -5.41
C SER A 129 -0.19 -7.12 -4.46
N LEU A 130 -0.14 -6.57 -3.24
CA LEU A 130 0.78 -6.97 -2.16
C LEU A 130 0.42 -8.29 -1.44
N GLY A 131 -0.65 -8.97 -1.88
CA GLY A 131 -1.05 -10.28 -1.35
C GLY A 131 -2.25 -10.25 -0.40
N ALA A 132 -2.94 -9.11 -0.22
CA ALA A 132 -4.16 -9.09 0.59
C ALA A 132 -5.23 -10.00 -0.04
N THR A 133 -5.69 -10.99 0.73
CA THR A 133 -6.65 -11.98 0.23
C THR A 133 -8.05 -11.38 0.03
N ARG A 134 -8.42 -10.41 0.87
CA ARG A 134 -9.64 -9.63 0.75
C ARG A 134 -9.36 -8.19 1.16
N VAL A 135 -9.88 -7.24 0.39
CA VAL A 135 -9.98 -5.86 0.81
C VAL A 135 -11.45 -5.50 0.95
N ILE A 136 -11.84 -4.97 2.09
CA ILE A 136 -13.16 -4.38 2.32
C ILE A 136 -13.04 -2.86 2.29
N GLU A 137 -14.08 -2.22 1.76
CA GLU A 137 -14.14 -0.76 1.74
C GLU A 137 -14.35 -0.24 3.16
N GLY A 138 -13.63 0.81 3.51
CA GLY A 138 -13.74 1.46 4.80
C GLY A 138 -13.20 2.88 4.75
N GLY A 139 -13.35 3.65 5.83
CA GLY A 139 -12.84 5.02 5.92
C GLY A 139 -13.47 5.77 7.09
N GLN A 140 -12.99 6.97 7.41
CA GLN A 140 -13.42 7.70 8.61
C GLN A 140 -14.94 7.91 8.73
N SER A 141 -15.65 8.04 7.62
CA SER A 141 -17.11 8.23 7.56
C SER A 141 -17.90 6.96 7.24
N MET A 142 -17.23 5.86 6.91
CA MET A 142 -17.82 4.59 6.44
C MET A 142 -17.04 3.41 7.02
N ASN A 143 -16.97 3.28 8.34
CA ASN A 143 -16.33 2.14 8.99
C ASN A 143 -17.15 0.86 8.76
N PRO A 144 -16.52 -0.26 8.37
CA PRO A 144 -17.23 -1.52 8.19
C PRO A 144 -17.81 -2.01 9.52
N SER A 145 -18.96 -2.67 9.45
CA SER A 145 -19.56 -3.37 10.57
C SER A 145 -18.80 -4.65 10.92
N ALA A 146 -18.95 -5.13 12.15
CA ALA A 146 -18.36 -6.41 12.56
C ALA A 146 -18.81 -7.57 11.65
N ALA A 147 -20.07 -7.55 11.18
CA ALA A 147 -20.60 -8.57 10.28
C ALA A 147 -19.89 -8.57 8.91
N GLU A 148 -19.54 -7.39 8.38
CA GLU A 148 -18.79 -7.28 7.13
C GLU A 148 -17.35 -7.80 7.29
N ILE A 149 -16.70 -7.49 8.42
CA ILE A 149 -15.36 -8.01 8.72
C ILE A 149 -15.39 -9.53 8.89
N ILE A 150 -16.36 -10.09 9.65
CA ILE A 150 -16.55 -11.54 9.80
C ILE A 150 -16.75 -12.21 8.44
N ALA A 151 -17.63 -11.66 7.60
CA ALA A 151 -17.90 -12.21 6.27
C ALA A 151 -16.64 -12.21 5.38
N ALA A 152 -15.81 -11.17 5.47
CA ALA A 152 -14.55 -11.09 4.76
C ALA A 152 -13.56 -12.15 5.26
N ILE A 153 -13.40 -12.30 6.58
CA ILE A 153 -12.55 -13.32 7.21
C ILE A 153 -13.00 -14.72 6.81
N ASP A 154 -14.29 -15.02 6.91
CA ASP A 154 -14.85 -16.34 6.58
C ASP A 154 -14.65 -16.71 5.11
N ALA A 155 -14.60 -15.73 4.22
CA ALA A 155 -14.38 -15.92 2.79
C ALA A 155 -12.91 -16.10 2.36
N VAL A 156 -11.95 -15.96 3.28
CA VAL A 156 -10.51 -16.22 3.03
C VAL A 156 -10.24 -17.74 2.99
N PRO A 157 -9.56 -18.30 1.98
CA PRO A 157 -9.29 -19.73 1.91
C PRO A 157 -8.08 -20.18 2.78
N SER A 158 -7.98 -19.66 4.01
CA SER A 158 -7.02 -20.10 5.04
C SER A 158 -7.74 -20.21 6.40
N ALA A 159 -7.19 -21.05 7.30
CA ALA A 159 -7.63 -21.17 8.68
C ALA A 159 -7.06 -20.06 9.59
N GLU A 160 -5.94 -19.46 9.18
CA GLU A 160 -5.23 -18.38 9.88
C GLU A 160 -5.39 -17.09 9.06
N VAL A 161 -5.86 -16.02 9.70
CA VAL A 161 -6.16 -14.75 9.03
C VAL A 161 -5.59 -13.58 9.82
N ILE A 162 -4.85 -12.70 9.15
CA ILE A 162 -4.48 -11.38 9.66
C ILE A 162 -5.51 -10.36 9.20
N VAL A 163 -5.87 -9.44 10.09
CA VAL A 163 -6.72 -8.28 9.77
C VAL A 163 -5.92 -7.01 9.96
N LEU A 164 -5.89 -6.16 8.93
CA LEU A 164 -5.37 -4.79 8.94
C LEU A 164 -6.53 -3.79 8.97
N PRO A 165 -6.84 -3.17 10.14
CA PRO A 165 -7.94 -2.24 10.28
C PRO A 165 -7.73 -0.91 9.55
N ASN A 166 -6.48 -0.47 9.40
CA ASN A 166 -6.04 0.77 8.73
C ASN A 166 -6.81 2.04 9.14
N ASN A 167 -7.44 2.00 10.30
CA ASN A 167 -8.23 3.07 10.88
C ASN A 167 -8.39 2.76 12.37
N SER A 168 -7.97 3.68 13.22
CA SER A 168 -8.05 3.53 14.68
C SER A 168 -9.47 3.23 15.18
N ASN A 169 -10.52 3.70 14.48
CA ASN A 169 -11.93 3.43 14.81
C ASN A 169 -12.40 2.03 14.41
N VAL A 170 -11.64 1.30 13.59
CA VAL A 170 -11.98 -0.05 13.11
C VAL A 170 -11.30 -1.14 13.95
N ILE A 171 -10.22 -0.81 14.69
CA ILE A 171 -9.46 -1.77 15.51
C ILE A 171 -10.37 -2.56 16.45
N LEU A 172 -11.17 -1.88 17.29
CA LEU A 172 -12.08 -2.54 18.21
C LEU A 172 -13.09 -3.43 17.48
N THR A 173 -13.62 -2.98 16.34
CA THR A 173 -14.57 -3.76 15.54
C THR A 173 -13.93 -5.00 14.95
N ALA A 174 -12.67 -4.91 14.50
CA ALA A 174 -11.89 -6.03 14.00
C ALA A 174 -11.58 -7.05 15.11
N GLU A 175 -11.20 -6.58 16.30
CA GLU A 175 -11.00 -7.44 17.49
C GLU A 175 -12.31 -8.14 17.89
N GLN A 176 -13.44 -7.45 17.85
CA GLN A 176 -14.74 -8.08 18.10
C GLN A 176 -15.09 -9.12 17.01
N ALA A 177 -14.83 -8.82 15.74
CA ALA A 177 -15.05 -9.75 14.65
C ALA A 177 -14.21 -11.04 14.81
N ALA A 178 -12.95 -10.91 15.24
CA ALA A 178 -12.05 -12.03 15.51
C ALA A 178 -12.62 -13.03 16.54
N LEU A 179 -13.38 -12.56 17.53
CA LEU A 179 -14.01 -13.41 18.55
C LEU A 179 -15.26 -14.17 18.06
N HIS A 180 -15.79 -13.82 16.89
CA HIS A 180 -17.08 -14.31 16.38
C HIS A 180 -16.97 -15.12 15.08
N THR A 181 -15.75 -15.50 14.69
CA THR A 181 -15.47 -16.44 13.59
C THR A 181 -14.90 -17.75 14.15
N SER A 182 -14.92 -18.80 13.32
CA SER A 182 -14.30 -20.10 13.62
C SER A 182 -12.82 -20.16 13.25
N LYS A 183 -12.31 -19.16 12.53
CA LYS A 183 -10.90 -19.07 12.11
C LYS A 183 -10.05 -18.46 13.21
N ALA A 184 -8.75 -18.79 13.19
CA ALA A 184 -7.78 -18.11 14.02
C ALA A 184 -7.48 -16.74 13.38
N VAL A 185 -7.68 -15.67 14.15
CA VAL A 185 -7.56 -14.31 13.65
C VAL A 185 -6.61 -13.51 14.51
N ARG A 186 -5.68 -12.81 13.86
CA ARG A 186 -4.77 -11.82 14.48
C ARG A 186 -5.11 -10.45 13.93
N VAL A 187 -5.27 -9.47 14.82
CA VAL A 187 -5.52 -8.08 14.42
C VAL A 187 -4.22 -7.32 14.61
N VAL A 188 -3.56 -7.00 13.50
CA VAL A 188 -2.38 -6.12 13.52
C VAL A 188 -2.92 -4.68 13.52
N PRO A 189 -2.67 -3.87 14.57
CA PRO A 189 -3.42 -2.65 14.84
C PRO A 189 -2.95 -1.44 14.01
N SER A 190 -2.93 -1.56 12.68
CA SER A 190 -2.66 -0.44 11.77
C SER A 190 -3.73 0.64 11.93
N ARG A 191 -3.28 1.88 12.20
CA ARG A 191 -4.17 3.01 12.55
C ARG A 191 -4.59 3.85 11.35
N SER A 192 -3.90 3.68 10.21
CA SER A 192 -4.09 4.45 8.98
C SER A 192 -3.76 3.58 7.76
N VAL A 193 -4.11 4.05 6.55
CA VAL A 193 -3.88 3.31 5.30
C VAL A 193 -2.39 3.19 5.00
N GLN A 194 -1.65 4.27 5.20
CA GLN A 194 -0.21 4.34 4.98
C GLN A 194 0.56 3.44 5.98
N ALA A 195 0.09 3.32 7.22
CA ALA A 195 0.64 2.34 8.17
C ALA A 195 0.31 0.89 7.75
N GLY A 196 -0.91 0.66 7.27
CA GLY A 196 -1.31 -0.62 6.70
C GLY A 196 -0.48 -1.03 5.49
N PHE A 197 -0.14 -0.07 4.63
CA PHE A 197 0.70 -0.28 3.46
C PHE A 197 2.11 -0.73 3.86
N ALA A 198 2.74 -0.04 4.82
CA ALA A 198 4.03 -0.48 5.37
C ALA A 198 3.96 -1.89 5.98
N ALA A 199 2.88 -2.22 6.70
CA ALA A 199 2.66 -3.59 7.21
C ALA A 199 2.50 -4.63 6.08
N MET A 200 1.78 -4.29 4.99
CA MET A 200 1.61 -5.18 3.83
C MET A 200 2.92 -5.50 3.11
N VAL A 201 3.88 -4.57 3.13
CA VAL A 201 5.23 -4.84 2.60
C VAL A 201 5.90 -5.97 3.37
N ARG A 202 5.67 -6.11 4.67
CA ARG A 202 6.26 -7.23 5.45
C ARG A 202 5.46 -8.53 5.36
N PHE A 203 4.26 -8.52 4.77
CA PHE A 203 3.42 -9.71 4.65
C PHE A 203 3.97 -10.72 3.64
N VAL A 204 4.00 -12.00 4.00
CA VAL A 204 4.25 -13.11 3.06
C VAL A 204 3.22 -14.21 3.33
N SER A 205 2.44 -14.59 2.31
CA SER A 205 1.29 -15.49 2.52
C SER A 205 1.68 -16.93 2.87
N THR A 206 2.92 -17.32 2.54
CA THR A 206 3.52 -18.62 2.88
C THR A 206 4.16 -18.66 4.25
N ASN A 207 4.25 -17.54 4.96
CA ASN A 207 4.78 -17.50 6.32
C ASN A 207 3.71 -17.87 7.35
N ALA A 208 4.16 -18.43 8.47
CA ALA A 208 3.33 -18.68 9.63
C ALA A 208 2.73 -17.36 10.17
N PRO A 209 1.52 -17.40 10.76
CA PRO A 209 0.81 -16.19 11.18
C PRO A 209 1.52 -15.44 12.32
N ASP A 210 2.21 -16.15 13.22
CA ASP A 210 3.02 -15.51 14.28
C ASP A 210 4.19 -14.70 13.70
N GLN A 211 4.85 -15.22 12.66
CA GLN A 211 5.96 -14.55 12.00
C GLN A 211 5.48 -13.28 11.28
N ASN A 212 4.43 -13.41 10.47
CA ASN A 212 3.81 -12.27 9.80
C ASN A 212 3.37 -11.18 10.80
N GLU A 213 2.71 -11.56 11.91
CA GLU A 213 2.31 -10.60 12.94
C GLU A 213 3.52 -9.89 13.56
N GLN A 214 4.58 -10.63 13.88
CA GLN A 214 5.80 -10.06 14.44
C GLN A 214 6.46 -9.06 13.47
N ASP A 215 6.61 -9.41 12.20
CA ASP A 215 7.26 -8.56 11.20
C ASP A 215 6.44 -7.29 10.94
N MET A 216 5.12 -7.42 10.85
CA MET A 216 4.22 -6.27 10.70
C MET A 216 4.23 -5.35 11.92
N LEU A 217 4.23 -5.91 13.14
CA LEU A 217 4.33 -5.10 14.36
C LEU A 217 5.68 -4.40 14.46
N GLY A 218 6.75 -5.04 13.96
CA GLY A 218 8.09 -4.44 13.86
C GLY A 218 8.09 -3.17 13.03
N VAL A 219 7.60 -3.24 11.78
CA VAL A 219 7.57 -2.07 10.88
C VAL A 219 6.62 -0.98 11.39
N LEU A 220 5.47 -1.35 11.99
CA LEU A 220 4.56 -0.35 12.58
C LEU A 220 5.18 0.45 13.72
N ALA A 221 6.23 -0.08 14.37
CA ALA A 221 6.96 0.62 15.43
C ALA A 221 8.11 1.50 14.92
N SER A 222 8.60 1.28 13.69
CA SER A 222 9.68 2.06 13.09
C SER A 222 9.18 3.22 12.24
N ILE A 223 8.00 3.11 11.62
CA ILE A 223 7.52 4.10 10.65
C ILE A 223 7.16 5.46 11.25
N ALA A 224 7.25 6.52 10.43
CA ALA A 224 6.56 7.79 10.63
C ALA A 224 5.47 7.97 9.59
N THR A 225 4.34 8.55 9.99
CA THR A 225 3.20 8.79 9.09
C THR A 225 2.88 10.27 8.96
N GLY A 226 2.51 10.69 7.76
CA GLY A 226 2.06 12.05 7.47
C GLY A 226 0.76 12.07 6.69
N GLU A 227 -0.02 13.13 6.85
CA GLU A 227 -1.31 13.30 6.17
C GLU A 227 -1.52 14.76 5.77
N ILE A 228 -2.08 14.96 4.57
CA ILE A 228 -2.62 16.24 4.14
C ILE A 228 -4.13 16.10 4.03
N THR A 229 -4.87 17.03 4.63
CA THR A 229 -6.32 17.09 4.53
C THR A 229 -6.80 18.55 4.44
N VAL A 230 -8.11 18.76 4.33
CA VAL A 230 -8.73 20.09 4.30
C VAL A 230 -9.56 20.30 5.56
N ALA A 231 -9.29 21.39 6.27
CA ALA A 231 -9.96 21.72 7.52
C ALA A 231 -11.46 21.99 7.32
N SER A 232 -12.29 21.28 8.07
CA SER A 232 -13.76 21.41 7.99
C SER A 232 -14.33 22.58 8.81
N ARG A 233 -13.55 23.11 9.75
CA ARG A 233 -13.94 24.17 10.70
C ARG A 233 -12.72 24.92 11.23
N ASP A 234 -12.96 26.11 11.76
CA ASP A 234 -11.96 26.88 12.50
C ASP A 234 -11.66 26.20 13.83
N VAL A 235 -10.39 25.99 14.15
CA VAL A 235 -9.94 25.38 15.41
C VAL A 235 -8.49 25.74 15.71
N GLU A 236 -8.09 25.67 16.97
CA GLU A 236 -6.68 25.65 17.37
C GLU A 236 -6.36 24.26 17.90
N LEU A 237 -5.40 23.59 17.28
CA LEU A 237 -5.00 22.22 17.58
C LEU A 237 -3.47 22.15 17.62
N ASP A 238 -2.90 21.56 18.66
CA ASP A 238 -1.44 21.42 18.84
C ASP A 238 -0.64 22.73 18.72
N GLY A 239 -1.28 23.86 19.04
CA GLY A 239 -0.69 25.20 18.89
C GLY A 239 -0.71 25.76 17.46
N VAL A 240 -1.29 25.01 16.50
CA VAL A 240 -1.53 25.44 15.12
C VAL A 240 -2.94 26.03 15.02
N ARG A 241 -3.04 27.25 14.50
CA ARG A 241 -4.32 27.89 14.21
C ARG A 241 -4.79 27.49 12.82
N ILE A 242 -5.97 26.88 12.75
CA ILE A 242 -6.53 26.27 11.54
C ILE A 242 -7.82 27.00 11.20
N GLN A 243 -7.95 27.47 9.95
CA GLN A 243 -9.21 28.02 9.45
C GLN A 243 -9.92 27.01 8.55
N LYS A 244 -11.24 27.07 8.52
CA LYS A 244 -12.03 26.26 7.60
C LYS A 244 -11.59 26.49 6.16
N GLY A 245 -11.27 25.40 5.47
CA GLY A 245 -10.81 25.41 4.08
C GLY A 245 -9.30 25.44 3.92
N ASP A 246 -8.53 25.67 4.99
CA ASP A 246 -7.08 25.53 4.95
C ASP A 246 -6.71 24.06 4.70
N PHE A 247 -5.59 23.84 4.00
CA PHE A 247 -4.88 22.58 4.06
C PHE A 247 -4.28 22.43 5.45
N LEU A 248 -4.41 21.22 6.01
CA LEU A 248 -3.91 20.83 7.31
C LEU A 248 -2.94 19.67 7.13
N GLY A 249 -1.74 19.83 7.68
CA GLY A 249 -0.71 18.81 7.74
C GLY A 249 -0.67 18.16 9.11
N LEU A 250 -0.71 16.83 9.12
CA LEU A 250 -0.61 16.00 10.32
C LEU A 250 0.63 15.11 10.21
N VAL A 251 1.31 14.88 11.33
CA VAL A 251 2.38 13.88 11.47
C VAL A 251 2.07 13.08 12.72
N ASP A 252 1.90 11.76 12.57
CA ASP A 252 1.49 10.85 13.63
C ASP A 252 0.29 11.39 14.46
N GLU A 253 -0.78 11.75 13.74
CA GLU A 253 -2.02 12.35 14.28
C GLU A 253 -1.86 13.76 14.91
N THR A 254 -0.66 14.34 14.94
CA THR A 254 -0.38 15.68 15.51
C THR A 254 -0.38 16.75 14.42
N ALA A 255 -1.09 17.86 14.63
CA ALA A 255 -1.09 18.99 13.70
C ALA A 255 0.25 19.74 13.70
N VAL A 256 0.88 19.83 12.53
CA VAL A 256 2.20 20.48 12.36
C VAL A 256 2.13 21.78 11.56
N ALA A 257 1.19 21.88 10.62
CA ALA A 257 1.07 23.05 9.74
C ALA A 257 -0.38 23.22 9.24
N ALA A 258 -0.78 24.46 9.01
CA ALA A 258 -2.03 24.77 8.32
C ALA A 258 -1.92 26.05 7.50
N ALA A 259 -2.36 26.00 6.25
CA ALA A 259 -2.34 27.16 5.36
C ALA A 259 -3.35 27.02 4.20
N PRO A 260 -3.76 28.14 3.56
CA PRO A 260 -4.61 28.09 2.37
C PRO A 260 -3.95 27.43 1.15
N ASP A 261 -2.62 27.41 1.10
CA ASP A 261 -1.83 26.78 0.04
C ASP A 261 -1.23 25.46 0.53
N MET A 262 -1.35 24.41 -0.29
CA MET A 262 -0.93 23.06 0.11
C MET A 262 0.59 22.88 0.13
N THR A 263 1.32 23.63 -0.71
CA THR A 263 2.74 23.38 -0.98
C THR A 263 3.58 23.50 0.30
N GLY A 264 3.43 24.60 1.02
CA GLY A 264 4.17 24.82 2.27
C GLY A 264 3.77 23.83 3.37
N VAL A 265 2.49 23.42 3.41
CA VAL A 265 2.01 22.42 4.38
C VAL A 265 2.63 21.05 4.11
N VAL A 266 2.77 20.67 2.84
CA VAL A 266 3.44 19.43 2.44
C VAL A 266 4.92 19.46 2.79
N GLU A 267 5.61 20.58 2.50
CA GLU A 267 7.03 20.74 2.86
C GLU A 267 7.25 20.57 4.38
N ASP A 268 6.41 21.19 5.20
CA ASP A 268 6.47 21.08 6.67
C ASP A 268 6.20 19.65 7.16
N VAL A 269 5.27 18.93 6.53
CA VAL A 269 4.96 17.52 6.85
C VAL A 269 6.12 16.61 6.45
N ILE A 270 6.63 16.71 5.23
CA ILE A 270 7.75 15.89 4.74
C ILE A 270 8.99 16.09 5.60
N ALA A 271 9.31 17.34 5.95
CA ALA A 271 10.46 17.64 6.80
C ALA A 271 10.41 16.93 8.17
N ARG A 272 9.20 16.64 8.68
CA ARG A 272 9.01 15.91 9.94
C ARG A 272 8.89 14.40 9.77
N VAL A 273 8.23 13.94 8.71
CA VAL A 273 8.15 12.51 8.38
C VAL A 273 9.55 11.94 8.10
N LEU A 274 10.40 12.73 7.42
CA LEU A 274 11.79 12.39 7.12
C LEU A 274 12.78 12.87 8.20
N GLU A 275 12.32 13.20 9.40
CA GLU A 275 13.22 13.48 10.52
C GLU A 275 13.91 12.18 10.98
N GLY A 276 15.24 12.17 10.94
CA GLY A 276 16.06 10.98 11.27
C GLY A 276 16.74 10.37 10.04
N GLU A 277 17.21 9.13 10.20
CA GLU A 277 17.74 8.33 9.10
C GLU A 277 16.57 7.52 8.52
N ARG A 278 16.00 8.00 7.41
CA ARG A 278 14.91 7.35 6.66
C ARG A 278 15.41 6.96 5.28
N SER A 279 15.32 5.68 4.94
CA SER A 279 15.76 5.17 3.63
C SER A 279 14.62 5.06 2.64
N TRP A 280 13.36 5.10 3.09
CA TRP A 280 12.20 4.92 2.23
C TRP A 280 11.07 5.88 2.56
N LEU A 281 10.39 6.38 1.51
CA LEU A 281 9.20 7.20 1.59
C LEU A 281 8.18 6.77 0.53
N ALA A 282 7.01 6.31 0.97
CA ALA A 282 5.87 6.13 0.08
C ALA A 282 4.85 7.26 0.22
N ILE A 283 4.38 7.74 -0.92
CA ILE A 283 3.35 8.77 -1.07
C ILE A 283 2.11 8.14 -1.69
N LEU A 284 1.00 8.07 -0.94
CA LEU A 284 -0.28 7.59 -1.45
C LEU A 284 -1.16 8.78 -1.84
N THR A 285 -1.46 8.92 -3.13
CA THR A 285 -2.28 10.02 -3.65
C THR A 285 -3.77 9.74 -3.50
N GLY A 286 -4.53 10.75 -3.09
CA GLY A 286 -5.98 10.67 -2.94
C GLY A 286 -6.75 11.32 -4.09
N GLU A 287 -8.07 11.32 -3.97
CA GLU A 287 -8.93 11.99 -4.94
C GLU A 287 -8.63 13.50 -5.03
N GLY A 288 -8.33 13.97 -6.24
CA GLY A 288 -8.03 15.38 -6.49
C GLY A 288 -6.62 15.82 -6.04
N ALA A 289 -5.70 14.88 -5.81
CA ALA A 289 -4.29 15.18 -5.61
C ALA A 289 -3.72 15.95 -6.84
N PRO A 290 -2.91 17.00 -6.62
CA PRO A 290 -2.23 17.67 -7.72
C PRO A 290 -1.08 16.82 -8.27
N PRO A 291 -0.55 17.15 -9.46
CA PRO A 291 0.67 16.54 -9.98
C PRO A 291 1.84 16.68 -8.99
N LEU A 292 2.61 15.61 -8.81
CA LEU A 292 3.64 15.52 -7.78
C LEU A 292 5.07 15.57 -8.31
N GLU A 293 5.31 15.66 -9.62
CA GLU A 293 6.65 15.58 -10.20
C GLU A 293 7.58 16.64 -9.63
N GLY A 294 7.06 17.87 -9.44
CA GLY A 294 7.81 18.96 -8.83
C GLY A 294 8.10 18.75 -7.34
N LEU A 295 7.18 18.10 -6.62
CA LEU A 295 7.33 17.75 -5.21
C LEU A 295 8.39 16.65 -5.05
N VAL A 296 8.23 15.53 -5.77
CA VAL A 296 9.16 14.38 -5.74
C VAL A 296 10.58 14.84 -6.03
N ALA A 297 10.79 15.57 -7.13
CA ALA A 297 12.10 16.10 -7.48
C ALA A 297 12.68 17.08 -6.43
N ALA A 298 11.84 17.74 -5.63
CA ALA A 298 12.28 18.57 -4.52
C ALA A 298 12.71 17.73 -3.31
N ILE A 299 11.96 16.67 -2.99
CA ILE A 299 12.28 15.75 -1.89
C ILE A 299 13.57 14.99 -2.21
N GLU A 300 13.71 14.40 -3.41
CA GLU A 300 14.94 13.69 -3.83
C GLU A 300 16.19 14.56 -3.71
N ARG A 301 16.07 15.86 -4.02
CA ARG A 301 17.18 16.80 -3.92
C ARG A 301 17.55 17.12 -2.46
N ALA A 302 16.56 17.14 -1.57
CA ALA A 302 16.75 17.40 -0.15
C ALA A 302 17.19 16.14 0.62
N HIS A 303 16.78 14.96 0.14
CA HIS A 303 16.98 13.65 0.77
C HIS A 303 17.52 12.62 -0.25
N PRO A 304 18.77 12.76 -0.73
CA PRO A 304 19.31 11.96 -1.84
C PRO A 304 19.59 10.48 -1.52
N GLY A 305 19.33 10.04 -0.29
CA GLY A 305 19.45 8.64 0.13
C GLY A 305 18.13 8.04 0.60
N THR A 306 17.01 8.69 0.27
CA THR A 306 15.66 8.20 0.55
C THR A 306 15.03 7.82 -0.77
N ASP A 307 14.65 6.55 -0.90
CA ASP A 307 13.91 6.05 -2.06
C ASP A 307 12.45 6.50 -1.96
N ILE A 308 11.93 7.08 -3.05
CA ILE A 308 10.61 7.70 -3.06
C ILE A 308 9.70 6.97 -4.03
N GLU A 309 8.57 6.51 -3.50
CA GLU A 309 7.53 5.88 -4.29
C GLU A 309 6.24 6.68 -4.26
N VAL A 310 5.53 6.67 -5.39
CA VAL A 310 4.22 7.31 -5.49
C VAL A 310 3.20 6.30 -5.99
N HIS A 311 2.13 6.13 -5.21
CA HIS A 311 1.05 5.19 -5.51
C HIS A 311 -0.29 5.92 -5.61
N ASP A 312 -1.09 5.58 -6.62
CA ASP A 312 -2.50 6.02 -6.70
C ASP A 312 -3.32 5.26 -5.65
N GLY A 313 -3.68 5.94 -4.57
CA GLY A 313 -4.50 5.40 -3.49
C GLY A 313 -6.00 5.67 -3.70
N GLY A 314 -6.35 6.84 -4.24
CA GLY A 314 -7.72 7.23 -4.52
C GLY A 314 -8.61 7.31 -3.28
N GLN A 315 -8.03 7.50 -2.08
CA GLN A 315 -8.81 7.77 -0.86
C GLN A 315 -9.49 9.15 -0.93
N PRO A 316 -10.71 9.31 -0.40
CA PRO A 316 -11.37 10.61 -0.34
C PRO A 316 -10.80 11.46 0.81
N HIS A 317 -10.95 12.78 0.72
CA HIS A 317 -10.62 13.77 1.77
C HIS A 317 -9.14 13.95 2.15
N TYR A 318 -8.27 13.03 1.74
CA TYR A 318 -6.83 13.07 2.00
C TYR A 318 -6.06 13.12 0.69
N PRO A 319 -5.77 14.31 0.16
CA PRO A 319 -5.03 14.44 -1.10
C PRO A 319 -3.71 13.69 -1.09
N LEU A 320 -3.02 13.64 0.06
CA LEU A 320 -1.73 12.97 0.21
C LEU A 320 -1.66 12.27 1.58
N LEU A 321 -1.18 11.03 1.57
CA LEU A 321 -0.71 10.31 2.74
C LEU A 321 0.75 9.94 2.54
N PHE A 322 1.52 9.97 3.62
CA PHE A 322 2.96 9.68 3.61
C PHE A 322 3.27 8.60 4.64
N VAL A 323 4.13 7.65 4.29
CA VAL A 323 4.77 6.76 5.26
C VAL A 323 6.25 6.68 4.94
N ALA A 324 7.08 6.83 5.97
CA ALA A 324 8.52 6.67 5.86
C ALA A 324 9.02 5.66 6.89
N GLU A 325 10.05 4.91 6.51
CA GLU A 325 10.80 4.01 7.38
C GLU A 325 12.27 4.44 7.45
#